data_AF-A0A7S2MUR4-F1
#
_entry.id   AF-A0A7S2MUR4-F1
#
_cell.length_a   1.000
_cell.length_b   1.000
_cell.length_c   1.000
_cell.angle_alpha   90.00
_cell.angle_beta   90.00
_cell.angle_gamma   90.00
#
_symmetry.space_group_name_H-M   'P 1'
#
loop_
_entity.id
_entity.type
_entity.pdbx_description
1 polymer ?
#
loop_
_entity_poly.entity_id
_entity_poly.type
_entity_poly.pdbx_seq_one_letter_code
_entity_poly.pdbx_strand_id
1 'polypeptide(L)'
;MPARAPSSFAAGLWKQGFSKTGLTADLRWRWRHVELKDGCLTWSVWSGEGGHENSSGELVPKGLCDLRLTPCQVKIVGATQFAVSPVRGRQWQGLPRGEGTRIFVFDAIGSQMSLDEWCKAIRKHARFGRVIREELALSQVPATA
;
A
#
# COMPACT_ATOMS: atom_id res chain seq x y z
N MET A 1 -8.31 24.34 7.57
CA MET A 1 -8.32 23.23 8.53
C MET A 1 -7.56 22.08 7.88
N PRO A 2 -6.47 21.57 8.47
CA PRO A 2 -5.70 20.49 7.85
C PRO A 2 -6.59 19.27 7.65
N ALA A 3 -6.40 18.55 6.53
CA ALA A 3 -7.12 17.32 6.28
C ALA A 3 -6.94 16.35 7.46
N ARG A 4 -8.05 15.87 8.05
CA ARG A 4 -7.99 14.87 9.12
C ARG A 4 -7.51 13.54 8.55
N ALA A 5 -6.46 12.97 9.14
CA ALA A 5 -5.95 11.66 8.75
C ALA A 5 -7.05 10.58 8.87
N PRO A 6 -7.15 9.65 7.90
CA PRO A 6 -8.01 8.48 8.04
C PRO A 6 -7.57 7.63 9.24
N SER A 7 -8.54 7.02 9.93
CA SER A 7 -8.26 6.00 10.96
C SER A 7 -7.36 4.91 10.39
N SER A 8 -6.46 4.38 11.22
CA SER A 8 -5.63 3.24 10.85
C SER A 8 -6.48 2.03 10.50
N PHE A 9 -5.98 1.21 9.60
CA PHE A 9 -6.64 0.00 9.12
C PHE A 9 -5.60 -1.09 8.92
N ALA A 10 -5.75 -2.23 9.59
CA ALA A 10 -4.78 -3.32 9.52
C ALA A 10 -5.46 -4.68 9.57
N ALA A 11 -4.93 -5.63 8.80
CA ALA A 11 -5.38 -7.02 8.76
C ALA A 11 -4.38 -7.88 7.97
N GLY A 12 -4.55 -9.20 8.04
CA GLY A 12 -3.81 -10.15 7.23
C GLY A 12 -4.27 -10.11 5.77
N LEU A 13 -3.33 -10.18 4.82
CA LEU A 13 -3.60 -10.13 3.39
C LEU A 13 -2.54 -10.89 2.59
N TRP A 14 -2.95 -11.63 1.56
CA TRP A 14 -1.99 -12.20 0.62
C TRP A 14 -1.46 -11.10 -0.28
N LYS A 15 -0.14 -10.99 -0.36
CA LYS A 15 0.54 -10.07 -1.26
C LYS A 15 1.33 -10.85 -2.28
N GLN A 16 1.16 -10.53 -3.55
CA GLN A 16 1.99 -11.09 -4.61
C GLN A 16 3.42 -10.53 -4.47
N GLY A 17 4.40 -11.42 -4.55
CA GLY A 17 5.80 -11.02 -4.69
C GLY A 17 6.05 -10.32 -6.03
N PHE A 18 7.30 -9.93 -6.28
CA PHE A 18 7.70 -9.27 -7.52
C PHE A 18 8.96 -9.92 -8.07
N SER A 19 8.92 -10.35 -9.32
CA SER A 19 10.11 -10.82 -10.04
C SER A 19 10.79 -9.65 -10.72
N LYS A 20 12.10 -9.47 -10.43
CA LYS A 20 12.95 -8.49 -11.13
C LYS A 20 13.28 -8.90 -12.57
N THR A 21 13.20 -10.20 -12.89
CA THR A 21 13.61 -10.79 -14.17
C THR A 21 12.44 -11.34 -15.00
N GLY A 22 11.22 -11.32 -14.47
CA GLY A 22 10.01 -11.77 -15.16
C GLY A 22 9.87 -13.29 -15.33
N LEU A 23 10.85 -14.11 -14.91
CA LEU A 23 10.92 -15.53 -15.28
C LEU A 23 10.89 -16.56 -14.14
N THR A 24 10.95 -16.20 -12.85
CA THR A 24 11.08 -17.21 -11.78
C THR A 24 10.47 -16.78 -10.45
N ALA A 25 9.88 -17.75 -9.73
CA ALA A 25 9.56 -17.90 -8.28
C ALA A 25 9.00 -16.73 -7.43
N ASP A 26 9.16 -15.48 -7.82
CA ASP A 26 8.81 -14.30 -7.05
C ASP A 26 7.40 -13.79 -7.33
N LEU A 27 6.64 -14.40 -8.24
CA LEU A 27 5.19 -14.19 -8.33
C LEU A 27 4.40 -14.97 -7.26
N ARG A 28 5.11 -15.59 -6.29
CA ARG A 28 4.48 -16.30 -5.17
C ARG A 28 3.69 -15.34 -4.29
N TRP A 29 2.52 -15.80 -3.91
CA TRP A 29 1.71 -15.18 -2.87
C TRP A 29 2.35 -15.43 -1.51
N ARG A 30 2.41 -14.39 -0.69
CA ARG A 30 2.88 -14.50 0.69
C ARG A 30 1.90 -13.77 1.60
N TRP A 31 1.50 -14.44 2.68
CA TRP A 31 0.69 -13.80 3.71
C TRP A 31 1.50 -12.71 4.39
N ARG A 32 0.86 -11.57 4.65
CA ARG A 32 1.45 -10.40 5.27
C ARG A 32 0.45 -9.79 6.24
N HIS A 33 0.95 -9.28 7.36
CA HIS A 33 0.21 -8.28 8.11
C HIS A 33 0.37 -6.95 7.37
N VAL A 34 -0.74 -6.38 6.90
CA VAL A 34 -0.76 -5.15 6.11
C VAL A 34 -1.42 -4.06 6.93
N GLU A 35 -0.80 -2.88 6.99
CA GLU A 35 -1.31 -1.73 7.71
C GLU A 35 -1.38 -0.51 6.80
N LEU A 36 -2.47 0.24 6.93
CA LEU A 36 -2.66 1.58 6.40
C LEU A 36 -2.70 2.56 7.57
N LYS A 37 -1.73 3.46 7.60
CA LYS A 37 -1.60 4.46 8.65
C LYS A 37 -1.00 5.73 8.08
N ASP A 38 -1.62 6.88 8.37
CA ASP A 38 -1.13 8.21 7.95
C ASP A 38 -0.84 8.37 6.44
N GLY A 39 -1.51 7.57 5.61
CA GLY A 39 -1.32 7.59 4.15
C GLY A 39 -0.22 6.65 3.64
N CYS A 40 0.41 5.88 4.53
CA CYS A 40 1.38 4.85 4.21
C CYS A 40 0.72 3.47 4.21
N LEU A 41 1.07 2.66 3.22
CA LEU A 41 0.75 1.23 3.14
C LEU A 41 2.01 0.44 3.48
N THR A 42 2.00 -0.28 4.60
CA THR A 42 3.13 -1.08 5.09
C THR A 42 2.77 -2.56 5.10
N TRP A 43 3.77 -3.42 4.99
CA TRP A 43 3.59 -4.86 5.16
C TRP A 43 4.74 -5.50 5.94
N SER A 44 4.36 -6.39 6.85
CA SER A 44 5.24 -7.03 7.81
C SER A 44 4.98 -8.53 7.89
N VAL A 45 5.87 -9.24 8.57
CA VAL A 45 5.70 -10.65 8.95
C VAL A 45 5.91 -10.79 10.45
N TRP A 46 5.21 -11.70 11.09
CA TRP A 46 5.47 -12.04 12.49
C TRP A 46 6.81 -12.78 12.61
N SER A 47 7.64 -12.41 13.59
CA SER A 47 8.83 -13.17 13.95
C SER A 47 8.42 -14.42 14.72
N GLY A 48 8.71 -15.61 14.19
CA GLY A 48 8.38 -16.89 14.83
C GLY A 48 8.03 -17.99 13.83
N GLU A 49 8.12 -19.24 14.27
CA GLU A 49 7.70 -20.40 13.47
C GLU A 49 6.17 -20.40 13.31
N GLY A 50 5.69 -20.35 12.07
CA GLY A 50 4.28 -20.56 11.75
C GLY A 50 3.53 -19.39 11.09
N GLY A 51 4.11 -18.19 11.00
CA GLY A 51 3.67 -17.13 10.07
C GLY A 51 2.18 -16.74 10.06
N HIS A 52 1.43 -17.06 11.11
CA HIS A 52 0.01 -16.75 11.27
C HIS A 52 -0.21 -15.82 12.46
N GLU A 53 -1.29 -15.05 12.41
CA GLU A 53 -1.64 -13.97 13.36
C GLU A 53 -1.68 -14.35 14.85
N ASN A 54 -1.66 -15.64 15.19
CA ASN A 54 -1.63 -16.11 16.57
C ASN A 54 -0.21 -16.25 17.14
N SER A 55 0.80 -15.79 16.40
CA SER A 55 2.19 -15.80 16.86
C SER A 55 2.38 -14.60 17.79
N SER A 56 2.80 -14.83 19.04
CA SER A 56 3.19 -13.78 20.01
C SER A 56 4.49 -13.05 19.64
N GLY A 57 4.81 -13.01 18.34
CA GLY A 57 6.05 -12.50 17.78
C GLY A 57 6.02 -11.00 17.57
N GLU A 58 7.18 -10.44 17.26
CA GLU A 58 7.33 -9.05 16.83
C GLU A 58 7.03 -8.93 15.33
N LEU A 59 6.36 -7.86 14.89
CA LEU A 59 6.17 -7.58 13.47
C LEU A 59 7.46 -7.06 12.84
N VAL A 60 8.06 -7.86 11.97
CA VAL A 60 9.26 -7.51 11.19
C VAL A 60 8.84 -6.83 9.88
N PRO A 61 9.20 -5.54 9.66
CA PRO A 61 8.87 -4.82 8.43
C PRO A 61 9.49 -5.47 7.19
N LYS A 62 8.72 -5.58 6.11
CA LYS A 62 9.17 -6.11 4.81
C LYS A 62 8.96 -5.14 3.65
N GLY A 63 8.26 -4.03 3.86
CA GLY A 63 8.20 -2.95 2.90
C GLY A 63 7.13 -1.92 3.22
N LEU A 64 7.20 -0.81 2.50
CA LEU A 64 6.39 0.37 2.66
C LEU A 64 6.14 1.00 1.29
N CYS A 65 4.95 1.58 1.12
CA CYS A 65 4.59 2.43 0.00
C CYS A 65 3.86 3.66 0.54
N ASP A 66 4.48 4.83 0.41
CA ASP A 66 3.86 6.09 0.83
C ASP A 66 2.93 6.61 -0.27
N LEU A 67 1.62 6.47 -0.04
CA LEU A 67 0.58 6.87 -1.00
C LEU A 67 0.45 8.40 -1.11
N ARG A 68 1.06 9.14 -0.18
CA ARG A 68 1.12 10.60 -0.22
C ARG A 68 2.12 11.09 -1.27
N LEU A 69 3.16 10.30 -1.58
CA LEU A 69 4.17 10.74 -2.53
C LEU A 69 3.72 10.59 -3.98
N THR A 70 2.95 9.55 -4.30
CA THR A 70 2.53 9.25 -5.69
C THR A 70 1.02 9.13 -5.84
N PRO A 71 0.37 9.83 -6.78
CA PRO A 71 -1.05 9.58 -7.06
C PRO A 71 -1.23 8.14 -7.55
N CYS A 72 -2.11 7.41 -6.90
CA CYS A 72 -2.33 5.99 -7.16
C CYS A 72 -3.82 5.68 -7.37
N GLN A 73 -4.07 4.47 -7.87
CA GLN A 73 -5.39 3.92 -8.11
C GLN A 73 -5.49 2.50 -7.57
N VAL A 74 -6.71 2.10 -7.23
CA VAL A 74 -7.03 0.74 -6.76
C VAL A 74 -8.04 0.13 -7.73
N LYS A 75 -7.68 -1.00 -8.34
CA LYS A 75 -8.52 -1.73 -9.29
C LYS A 75 -8.78 -3.15 -8.79
N ILE A 76 -10.02 -3.60 -8.86
CA ILE A 76 -10.35 -5.01 -8.65
C ILE A 76 -9.92 -5.77 -9.92
N VAL A 77 -9.18 -6.86 -9.75
CA VAL A 77 -8.59 -7.65 -10.85
C VAL A 77 -9.00 -9.13 -10.81
N GLY A 78 -9.73 -9.54 -9.78
CA GLY A 78 -10.29 -10.89 -9.62
C GLY A 78 -11.36 -10.92 -8.55
N ALA A 79 -11.94 -12.08 -8.27
CA ALA A 79 -13.05 -12.23 -7.31
C ALA A 79 -12.70 -11.76 -5.89
N THR A 80 -11.47 -12.02 -5.46
CA THR A 80 -10.92 -11.60 -4.15
C THR A 80 -9.68 -10.73 -4.30
N GLN A 81 -9.33 -10.34 -5.53
CA GLN A 81 -8.03 -9.74 -5.85
C GLN A 81 -8.16 -8.28 -6.27
N PHE A 82 -7.21 -7.47 -5.81
CA PHE A 82 -7.09 -6.08 -6.23
C PHE A 82 -5.62 -5.69 -6.45
N ALA A 83 -5.45 -4.66 -7.27
CA ALA A 83 -4.16 -4.09 -7.62
C ALA A 83 -4.09 -2.62 -7.23
N VAL A 84 -2.97 -2.23 -6.63
CA VAL A 84 -2.59 -0.85 -6.34
C VAL A 84 -1.45 -0.47 -7.27
N SER A 85 -1.67 0.56 -8.09
CA SER A 85 -0.70 1.05 -9.07
C SER A 85 -0.63 2.57 -9.04
N PRO A 86 0.45 3.19 -9.53
CA PRO A 86 0.42 4.61 -9.80
C PRO A 86 -0.64 4.87 -10.89
N VAL A 87 -1.20 6.08 -10.93
CA VAL A 87 -2.06 6.49 -12.05
C VAL A 87 -1.26 6.51 -13.35
N ARG A 88 -1.93 6.39 -14.50
CA ARG A 88 -1.27 6.33 -15.81
C ARG A 88 -0.30 7.51 -16.01
N GLY A 89 0.91 7.23 -16.48
CA GLY A 89 1.95 8.23 -16.72
C GLY A 89 2.69 8.68 -15.45
N ARG A 90 2.40 8.11 -14.28
CA ARG A 90 3.16 8.35 -13.05
C ARG A 90 3.99 7.13 -12.66
N GLN A 91 5.04 7.40 -11.89
CA GLN A 91 5.88 6.38 -11.27
C GLN A 91 5.87 6.58 -9.76
N TRP A 92 5.98 5.48 -9.01
CA TRP A 92 6.18 5.52 -7.58
C TRP A 92 7.42 6.31 -7.19
N GLN A 93 7.22 7.22 -6.26
CA GLN A 93 8.25 7.93 -5.51
C GLN A 93 8.46 7.24 -4.16
N GLY A 94 9.69 7.26 -3.65
CA GLY A 94 10.04 6.63 -2.38
C GLY A 94 10.22 5.10 -2.44
N LEU A 95 10.06 4.48 -3.61
CA LEU A 95 10.44 3.09 -3.83
C LEU A 95 11.89 2.98 -4.35
N PRO A 96 12.54 1.81 -4.18
CA PRO A 96 13.84 1.54 -4.77
C PRO A 96 13.88 1.79 -6.28
N ARG A 97 15.06 2.15 -6.79
CA ARG A 97 15.28 2.40 -8.22
C ARG A 97 14.86 1.18 -9.05
N GLY A 98 14.14 1.43 -10.14
CA GLY A 98 13.62 0.39 -11.03
C GLY A 98 12.24 -0.17 -10.64
N GLU A 99 11.69 0.22 -9.49
CA GLU A 99 10.34 -0.21 -9.06
C GLU A 99 9.25 0.86 -9.28
N GLY A 100 9.58 1.94 -9.99
CA GLY A 100 8.67 3.07 -10.23
C GLY A 100 7.36 2.69 -10.94
N THR A 101 7.37 1.66 -11.78
CA THR A 101 6.17 1.19 -12.50
C THR A 101 5.50 -0.01 -11.85
N ARG A 102 5.94 -0.40 -10.64
CA ARG A 102 5.48 -1.59 -9.95
C ARG A 102 3.97 -1.56 -9.71
N ILE A 103 3.32 -2.70 -9.91
CA ILE A 103 1.94 -2.93 -9.50
C ILE A 103 1.97 -3.84 -8.28
N PHE A 104 1.33 -3.42 -7.20
CA PHE A 104 1.16 -4.26 -6.01
C PHE A 104 -0.17 -4.99 -6.13
N VAL A 105 -0.13 -6.32 -6.24
CA VAL A 105 -1.33 -7.15 -6.30
C VAL A 105 -1.53 -7.84 -4.95
N PHE A 106 -2.77 -7.82 -4.49
CA PHE A 106 -3.20 -8.40 -3.23
C PHE A 106 -4.42 -9.30 -3.43
N ASP A 107 -4.57 -10.28 -2.55
CA ASP A 107 -5.71 -11.19 -2.51
C ASP A 107 -6.27 -11.23 -1.08
N ALA A 108 -7.56 -10.88 -0.95
CA ALA A 108 -8.31 -10.80 0.29
C ALA A 108 -8.85 -12.16 0.77
N ILE A 109 -8.57 -13.26 0.05
CA ILE A 109 -8.97 -14.59 0.50
C ILE A 109 -8.38 -14.93 1.87
N GLY A 110 -9.24 -15.30 2.82
CA GLY A 110 -8.86 -15.59 4.20
C GLY A 110 -8.50 -14.36 5.05
N SER A 111 -8.67 -13.14 4.52
CA SER A 111 -8.52 -11.90 5.30
C SER A 111 -9.71 -11.71 6.22
N GLN A 112 -9.49 -11.06 7.35
CA GLN A 112 -10.52 -10.62 8.29
C GLN A 112 -11.37 -9.48 7.71
N MET A 113 -10.85 -8.82 6.68
CA MET A 113 -11.49 -7.70 6.01
C MET A 113 -11.82 -8.08 4.57
N SER A 114 -12.99 -7.66 4.11
CA SER A 114 -13.43 -7.93 2.75
C SER A 114 -12.62 -7.16 1.70
N LEU A 115 -12.69 -7.64 0.45
CA LEU A 115 -12.12 -6.96 -0.72
C LEU A 115 -12.56 -5.48 -0.82
N ASP A 116 -13.84 -5.21 -0.60
CA ASP A 116 -14.38 -3.85 -0.68
C ASP A 116 -13.84 -2.96 0.44
N GLU A 117 -13.77 -3.46 1.67
CA GLU A 117 -13.21 -2.73 2.81
C GLU A 117 -11.75 -2.35 2.57
N TRP A 118 -10.94 -3.29 2.07
CA TRP A 118 -9.56 -3.01 1.66
C TRP A 118 -9.49 -1.93 0.58
N CYS A 119 -10.27 -2.06 -0.49
CA CYS A 119 -10.28 -1.08 -1.56
C CYS A 119 -10.73 0.30 -1.08
N LYS A 120 -11.75 0.37 -0.23
CA LYS A 120 -12.29 1.60 0.36
C LYS A 120 -11.27 2.26 1.29
N ALA A 121 -10.60 1.48 2.14
CA ALA A 121 -9.55 1.97 3.03
C ALA A 121 -8.38 2.56 2.24
N ILE A 122 -7.83 1.81 1.27
CA ILE A 122 -6.70 2.28 0.46
C ILE A 122 -7.07 3.55 -0.33
N ARG A 123 -8.26 3.60 -0.94
CA ARG A 123 -8.74 4.80 -1.64
C ARG A 123 -8.84 6.01 -0.71
N LYS A 124 -9.32 5.82 0.53
CA LYS A 124 -9.41 6.87 1.54
C LYS A 124 -8.02 7.41 1.90
N HIS A 125 -7.04 6.54 2.12
CA HIS A 125 -5.65 6.93 2.39
C HIS A 125 -4.95 7.59 1.19
N ALA A 126 -5.19 7.10 -0.02
CA ALA A 126 -4.68 7.71 -1.25
C ALA A 126 -5.27 9.13 -1.46
N ARG A 127 -6.57 9.31 -1.18
CA ARG A 127 -7.21 10.63 -1.23
C ARG A 127 -6.63 11.58 -0.18
N PHE A 128 -6.43 11.10 1.04
CA PHE A 128 -5.76 11.89 2.08
C PHE A 128 -4.37 12.37 1.61
N GLY A 129 -3.56 11.47 1.04
CA GLY A 129 -2.25 11.82 0.51
C GLY A 129 -2.28 12.85 -0.62
N ARG A 130 -3.33 12.84 -1.45
CA ARG A 130 -3.54 13.92 -2.43
C ARG A 130 -3.76 15.27 -1.78
N VAL A 131 -4.64 15.35 -0.78
CA VAL A 131 -4.96 16.63 -0.11
C VAL A 131 -3.72 17.20 0.58
N ILE A 132 -2.95 16.37 1.30
CA ILE A 132 -1.71 16.81 1.95
C ILE A 132 -0.71 17.38 0.93
N ARG A 133 -0.53 16.75 -0.24
CA ARG A 133 0.33 17.30 -1.29
C ARG A 133 -0.17 18.63 -1.84
N GLU A 134 -1.47 18.73 -2.09
CA GLU A 134 -2.10 19.95 -2.60
C GLU A 134 -1.89 21.10 -1.59
N GLU A 135 -2.09 20.85 -0.29
CA GLU A 135 -1.81 21.82 0.79
C GLU A 135 -0.33 22.23 0.84
N LEU A 136 0.59 21.27 0.75
CA LEU A 136 2.04 21.54 0.75
C LEU A 136 2.48 22.34 -0.48
N ALA A 137 1.95 22.04 -1.66
CA ALA A 137 2.24 22.75 -2.89
C ALA A 137 1.75 24.21 -2.83
N LEU A 138 0.55 24.45 -2.29
CA LEU A 138 0.02 25.80 -2.08
C LEU A 138 0.84 26.60 -1.06
N SER A 139 1.38 25.92 -0.04
CA SER A 139 2.21 26.56 0.99
C SER A 139 3.62 26.91 0.49
N GLN A 140 4.06 26.33 -0.64
CA GLN A 140 5.38 26.54 -1.23
C GLN A 140 5.38 27.56 -2.39
N VAL A 141 4.25 28.17 -2.74
CA VAL A 141 4.22 29.25 -3.73
C VAL A 141 4.89 30.48 -3.10
N PRO A 142 6.05 30.95 -3.59
CA PRO A 142 6.66 32.17 -3.08
C PRO A 142 5.72 33.33 -3.39
N ALA A 143 5.53 34.23 -2.42
CA ALA A 143 4.87 35.49 -2.69
C ALA A 143 5.69 36.22 -3.75
N THR A 144 5.19 36.27 -4.98
CA THR A 144 5.74 37.12 -6.02
C THR A 144 5.60 38.56 -5.54
N ALA A 145 6.73 39.14 -5.13
CA ALA A 145 6.94 40.57 -4.92
C ALA A 145 7.79 41.10 -6.08
#